data_AF-A0A1F3S219-F1
#
_entry.id   AF-A0A1F3S219-F1
#
_cell.length_a   1.000
_cell.length_b   1.000
_cell.length_c   1.000
_cell.angle_alpha   90.00
_cell.angle_beta   90.00
_cell.angle_gamma   90.00
#
_symmetry.space_group_name_H-M   'P 1'
#
loop_
_entity.id
_entity.type
_entity.pdbx_description
1 polymer ?
#
loop_
_entity_poly.entity_id
_entity_poly.type
_entity_poly.pdbx_seq_one_letter_code
_entity_poly.pdbx_strand_id
1 'polypeptide(L)'
;MIHFVRTYLDVIWQCLLYVLLLFSGWASPPDIVVIYAIETIVIGIFHAFRMLILTYGSTPDNRKNGLGMTLFFLVHYNMFTFIQTGFFFVFLAMSDERISSGFDFQNFITVLKIEGVQLALLVMLLSQAIRLYFNFIRKADYRNMEVRTYMFVPYLRILVQQFVAIIPGLFILFLDGGFAAAILLILLRSLLDGFLARMRGDVAFINKSADYLVKRSNAQGKTLDRSQVQKFLELVVKY
;
A
#
# COMPACT_ATOMS: atom_id res chain seq x y z
N MET A 1 -12.46 -19.21 2.59
CA MET A 1 -11.31 -20.01 3.03
C MET A 1 -10.13 -19.94 2.04
N ILE A 2 -10.29 -20.29 0.77
CA ILE A 2 -9.20 -20.28 -0.25
C ILE A 2 -8.58 -18.88 -0.46
N HIS A 3 -9.39 -17.83 -0.52
CA HIS A 3 -8.91 -16.45 -0.73
C HIS A 3 -8.17 -15.88 0.51
N PHE A 4 -8.52 -16.37 1.70
CA PHE A 4 -7.91 -15.99 2.98
C PHE A 4 -6.53 -16.64 3.15
N VAL A 5 -6.45 -17.94 2.87
CA VAL A 5 -5.18 -18.70 2.89
C VAL A 5 -4.19 -18.14 1.88
N ARG A 6 -4.65 -17.77 0.67
CA ARG A 6 -3.78 -17.16 -0.35
C ARG A 6 -3.16 -15.84 0.11
N THR A 7 -3.97 -14.95 0.70
CA THR A 7 -3.48 -13.64 1.18
C THR A 7 -2.46 -13.77 2.31
N TYR A 8 -2.69 -14.70 3.25
CA TYR A 8 -1.76 -14.95 4.35
C TYR A 8 -0.43 -15.56 3.87
N LEU A 9 -0.52 -16.50 2.92
CA LEU A 9 0.65 -17.07 2.27
C LEU A 9 1.44 -16.02 1.50
N ASP A 10 0.78 -15.12 0.76
CA ASP A 10 1.45 -14.05 0.01
C ASP A 10 2.30 -13.15 0.94
N VAL A 11 1.79 -12.81 2.13
CA VAL A 11 2.53 -12.04 3.15
C VAL A 11 3.73 -12.82 3.69
N ILE A 12 3.54 -14.10 4.01
CA ILE A 12 4.61 -14.95 4.55
C ILE A 12 5.70 -15.17 3.49
N TRP A 13 5.33 -15.45 2.24
CA TRP A 13 6.29 -15.64 1.14
C TRP A 13 7.09 -14.36 0.86
N GLN A 14 6.44 -13.20 0.89
CA GLN A 14 7.12 -11.92 0.68
C GLN A 14 8.09 -11.60 1.84
N CYS A 15 7.70 -11.88 3.08
CA CYS A 15 8.59 -11.77 4.23
C CYS A 15 9.80 -12.70 4.11
N LEU A 16 9.57 -14.00 3.87
CA LEU A 16 10.62 -14.99 3.71
C LEU A 16 11.58 -14.65 2.58
N LEU A 17 11.07 -14.12 1.46
CA LEU A 17 11.90 -13.66 0.35
C LEU A 17 12.82 -12.51 0.77
N TYR A 18 12.31 -11.50 1.46
CA TYR A 18 13.15 -10.38 1.91
C TYR A 18 14.19 -10.79 2.95
N VAL A 19 13.82 -11.67 3.89
CA VAL A 19 14.77 -12.25 4.85
C VAL A 19 15.84 -13.04 4.10
N LEU A 20 15.45 -13.91 3.17
CA LEU A 20 16.39 -14.70 2.37
C LEU A 20 17.36 -13.81 1.60
N LEU A 21 16.88 -12.76 0.92
CA LEU A 21 17.71 -11.83 0.16
C LEU A 21 18.70 -11.07 1.06
N LEU A 22 18.29 -10.67 2.26
CA LEU A 22 19.18 -10.03 3.23
C LEU A 22 20.26 -10.97 3.76
N PHE A 23 19.88 -12.18 4.20
CA PHE A 23 20.83 -13.12 4.80
C PHE A 23 21.73 -13.81 3.76
N SER A 24 21.32 -13.89 2.50
CA SER A 24 22.17 -14.38 1.41
C SER A 24 23.16 -13.33 0.91
N GLY A 25 23.02 -12.06 1.34
CA GLY A 25 23.82 -10.94 0.87
C GLY A 25 23.45 -10.45 -0.54
N TRP A 26 22.36 -10.97 -1.11
CA TRP A 26 21.87 -10.55 -2.44
C TRP A 26 21.13 -9.20 -2.39
N ALA A 27 20.67 -8.77 -1.22
CA ALA A 27 20.14 -7.44 -0.98
C ALA A 27 20.75 -6.87 0.30
N SER A 28 21.10 -5.59 0.25
CA SER A 28 21.50 -4.83 1.43
C SER A 28 20.27 -4.19 2.12
N PRO A 29 20.37 -3.78 3.40
CA PRO A 29 19.30 -3.07 4.09
C PRO A 29 18.72 -1.88 3.29
N PRO A 30 19.55 -1.01 2.65
CA PRO A 30 19.03 0.06 1.79
C PRO A 30 18.26 -0.42 0.55
N ASP A 31 18.65 -1.55 -0.06
CA ASP A 31 17.94 -2.11 -1.22
C ASP A 31 16.50 -2.51 -0.88
N ILE A 32 16.29 -3.08 0.31
CA ILE A 32 14.95 -3.44 0.79
C ILE A 32 14.06 -2.19 0.94
N VAL A 33 14.64 -1.10 1.45
CA VAL A 33 13.94 0.18 1.61
C VAL A 33 13.55 0.77 0.25
N VAL A 34 14.47 0.75 -0.71
CA VAL A 34 14.22 1.21 -2.09
C VAL A 34 13.11 0.40 -2.76
N ILE A 35 13.21 -0.93 -2.70
CA ILE A 35 12.21 -1.85 -3.26
C ILE A 35 10.83 -1.55 -2.66
N TYR A 36 10.76 -1.31 -1.35
CA TYR A 36 9.52 -1.00 -0.67
C TYR A 36 8.92 0.35 -1.06
N ALA A 37 9.76 1.37 -1.25
CA ALA A 37 9.34 2.69 -1.74
C ALA A 37 8.73 2.59 -3.14
N ILE A 38 9.44 1.93 -4.05
CA ILE A 38 9.01 1.72 -5.44
C ILE A 38 7.70 0.92 -5.49
N GLU A 39 7.59 -0.14 -4.70
CA GLU A 39 6.38 -0.96 -4.61
C GLU A 39 5.14 -0.11 -4.28
N THR A 40 5.29 0.81 -3.31
CA THR A 40 4.21 1.68 -2.83
C THR A 40 3.75 2.66 -3.92
N ILE A 41 4.69 3.24 -4.68
CA ILE A 41 4.41 4.10 -5.83
C ILE A 41 3.68 3.31 -6.92
N VAL A 42 4.21 2.14 -7.30
CA VAL A 42 3.65 1.28 -8.35
C VAL A 42 2.21 0.88 -8.01
N ILE A 43 1.92 0.53 -6.76
CA ILE A 43 0.56 0.20 -6.33
C ILE A 43 -0.38 1.41 -6.46
N GLY A 44 0.08 2.61 -6.07
CA GLY A 44 -0.69 3.85 -6.23
C GLY A 44 -1.08 4.11 -7.69
N ILE A 45 -0.13 3.95 -8.62
CA ILE A 45 -0.36 4.12 -10.06
C ILE A 45 -1.41 3.12 -10.56
N PHE A 46 -1.26 1.83 -10.23
CA PHE A 46 -2.23 0.82 -10.63
C PHE A 46 -3.61 1.01 -9.98
N HIS A 47 -3.67 1.58 -8.78
CA HIS A 47 -4.94 1.95 -8.14
C HIS A 47 -5.63 3.08 -8.90
N ALA A 48 -4.88 4.09 -9.36
CA ALA A 48 -5.41 5.15 -10.21
C ALA A 48 -5.94 4.59 -11.54
N PHE A 49 -5.24 3.62 -12.16
CA PHE A 49 -5.77 2.94 -13.35
C PHE A 49 -7.07 2.21 -13.09
N ARG A 50 -7.21 1.54 -11.93
CA ARG A 50 -8.50 0.95 -11.55
C ARG A 50 -9.56 2.03 -11.44
N MET A 51 -9.30 3.14 -10.74
CA MET A 51 -10.26 4.24 -10.62
C MET A 51 -10.70 4.80 -11.99
N LEU A 52 -9.80 4.92 -12.95
CA LEU A 52 -10.16 5.30 -14.32
C LEU A 52 -11.08 4.25 -14.98
N ILE A 53 -10.77 2.96 -14.85
CA ILE A 53 -11.63 1.88 -15.36
C ILE A 53 -13.01 1.91 -14.69
N LEU A 54 -13.11 2.12 -13.37
CA LEU A 54 -14.40 2.31 -12.70
C LEU A 54 -15.13 3.52 -13.27
N THR A 55 -14.42 4.64 -13.46
CA THR A 55 -15.01 5.90 -13.95
C THR A 55 -15.71 5.69 -15.29
N TYR A 56 -15.08 5.01 -16.24
CA TYR A 56 -15.65 4.84 -17.59
C TYR A 56 -16.51 3.57 -17.75
N GLY A 57 -16.20 2.51 -17.01
CA GLY A 57 -16.81 1.19 -17.13
C GLY A 57 -18.02 0.92 -16.22
N SER A 58 -18.44 1.91 -15.43
CA SER A 58 -19.47 1.74 -14.39
C SER A 58 -20.67 2.70 -14.54
N THR A 59 -21.36 2.99 -13.44
CA THR A 59 -22.59 3.80 -13.37
C THR A 59 -22.41 5.23 -13.90
N PRO A 60 -23.50 5.91 -14.33
CA PRO A 60 -23.43 7.30 -14.78
C PRO A 60 -22.87 8.27 -13.73
N ASP A 61 -23.09 7.98 -12.44
CA ASP A 61 -22.58 8.82 -11.34
C ASP A 61 -21.05 8.75 -11.23
N ASN A 62 -20.48 7.55 -11.39
CA ASN A 62 -19.04 7.36 -11.48
C ASN A 62 -18.43 8.13 -12.66
N ARG A 63 -19.12 8.24 -13.80
CA ARG A 63 -18.64 9.00 -14.96
C ARG A 63 -18.57 10.50 -14.70
N LYS A 64 -19.54 11.05 -13.95
CA LYS A 64 -19.61 12.48 -13.64
C LYS A 64 -18.47 12.92 -12.71
N ASN A 65 -18.23 12.13 -11.65
CA ASN A 65 -17.33 12.54 -10.56
C ASN A 65 -15.97 11.83 -10.60
N GLY A 66 -15.86 10.72 -11.33
CA GLY A 66 -14.74 9.79 -11.19
C GLY A 66 -13.39 10.34 -11.66
N LEU A 67 -13.37 11.20 -12.68
CA LEU A 67 -12.15 11.88 -13.13
C LEU A 67 -11.59 12.82 -12.04
N GLY A 68 -12.45 13.68 -11.48
CA GLY A 68 -12.06 14.57 -10.38
C GLY A 68 -11.57 13.79 -9.16
N MET A 69 -12.25 12.70 -8.81
CA MET A 69 -11.83 11.82 -7.71
C MET A 69 -10.48 11.13 -7.99
N THR A 70 -10.24 10.70 -9.23
CA THR A 70 -8.95 10.09 -9.62
C THR A 70 -7.82 11.11 -9.57
N LEU A 71 -8.04 12.34 -10.02
CA LEU A 71 -7.04 13.41 -9.94
C LEU A 71 -6.74 13.78 -8.49
N PHE A 72 -7.77 13.93 -7.65
CA PHE A 72 -7.59 14.15 -6.22
C PHE A 72 -6.79 13.00 -5.59
N PHE A 73 -7.12 11.75 -5.92
CA PHE A 73 -6.38 10.58 -5.46
C PHE A 73 -4.91 10.64 -5.86
N LEU A 74 -4.62 10.94 -7.14
CA LEU A 74 -3.25 11.03 -7.64
C LEU A 74 -2.44 12.08 -6.88
N VAL A 75 -3.00 13.24 -6.56
CA VAL A 75 -2.26 14.25 -5.78
C VAL A 75 -2.14 13.83 -4.32
N HIS A 76 -3.26 13.47 -3.69
CA HIS A 76 -3.33 13.27 -2.24
C HIS A 76 -2.63 12.00 -1.78
N TYR A 77 -2.83 10.87 -2.47
CA TYR A 77 -2.14 9.60 -2.16
C TYR A 77 -0.63 9.70 -2.41
N ASN A 78 -0.23 10.32 -3.52
CA ASN A 78 1.20 10.46 -3.83
C ASN A 78 1.89 11.49 -2.94
N MET A 79 1.17 12.45 -2.32
CA MET A 79 1.76 13.30 -1.29
C MET A 79 2.24 12.49 -0.08
N PHE A 80 1.45 11.52 0.40
CA PHE A 80 1.89 10.62 1.47
C PHE A 80 3.08 9.76 1.04
N THR A 81 3.04 9.26 -0.19
CA THR A 81 4.13 8.44 -0.74
C THR A 81 5.41 9.25 -0.92
N PHE A 82 5.28 10.53 -1.31
CA PHE A 82 6.40 11.46 -1.45
C PHE A 82 7.06 11.77 -0.10
N ILE A 83 6.25 12.09 0.93
CA ILE A 83 6.76 12.31 2.29
C ILE A 83 7.48 11.06 2.80
N GLN A 84 6.88 9.87 2.64
CA GLN A 84 7.49 8.60 3.04
C GLN A 84 8.82 8.36 2.33
N THR A 85 8.85 8.56 1.01
CA THR A 85 10.07 8.35 0.21
C THR A 85 11.17 9.34 0.60
N GLY A 86 10.79 10.55 1.04
CA GLY A 86 11.77 11.50 1.54
C GLY A 86 12.52 11.02 2.78
N PHE A 87 11.83 10.36 3.72
CA PHE A 87 12.52 9.69 4.83
C PHE A 87 13.44 8.57 4.35
N PHE A 88 13.03 7.79 3.36
CA PHE A 88 13.88 6.75 2.78
C PHE A 88 15.15 7.29 2.14
N PHE A 89 15.06 8.43 1.43
CA PHE A 89 16.24 9.08 0.86
C PHE A 89 17.17 9.63 1.94
N VAL A 90 16.66 10.07 3.09
CA VAL A 90 17.52 10.40 4.24
C VAL A 90 18.32 9.19 4.70
N PHE A 91 17.71 8.01 4.80
CA PHE A 91 18.43 6.79 5.21
C PHE A 91 19.43 6.33 4.14
N LEU A 92 19.06 6.42 2.86
CA LEU A 92 19.95 6.08 1.75
C LEU A 92 21.16 7.01 1.68
N ALA A 93 20.98 8.31 1.90
CA ALA A 93 22.08 9.29 1.90
C ALA A 93 23.16 9.00 2.96
N MET A 94 22.81 8.26 4.02
CA MET A 94 23.80 7.83 5.03
C MET A 94 24.71 6.70 4.52
N SER A 95 24.29 5.97 3.49
CA SER A 95 25.00 4.80 2.96
C SER A 95 25.49 4.97 1.51
N ASP A 96 24.97 5.96 0.78
CA ASP A 96 25.28 6.20 -0.64
C ASP A 96 25.43 7.70 -0.91
N GLU A 97 26.67 8.13 -1.18
CA GLU A 97 27.02 9.54 -1.44
C GLU A 97 26.36 10.11 -2.71
N ARG A 98 25.82 9.26 -3.60
CA ARG A 98 25.10 9.68 -4.81
C ARG A 98 23.69 10.18 -4.50
N ILE A 99 23.20 9.96 -3.28
CA ILE A 99 21.89 10.39 -2.80
C ILE A 99 22.10 11.65 -1.95
N SER A 100 21.40 12.73 -2.29
CA SER A 100 21.63 14.04 -1.69
C SER A 100 20.87 14.23 -0.36
N SER A 101 19.59 14.59 -0.46
CA SER A 101 18.72 14.92 0.68
C SER A 101 17.34 14.31 0.48
N GLY A 102 16.53 14.30 1.54
CA GLY A 102 15.22 13.65 1.53
C GLY A 102 14.30 14.06 0.37
N PHE A 103 14.26 15.32 -0.03
CA PHE A 103 13.26 15.82 -0.99
C PHE A 103 13.85 16.20 -2.36
N ASP A 104 14.93 15.55 -2.77
CA ASP A 104 15.52 15.76 -4.10
C ASP A 104 14.95 14.79 -5.14
N PHE A 105 14.41 15.33 -6.23
CA PHE A 105 13.89 14.55 -7.35
C PHE A 105 14.96 13.76 -8.10
N GLN A 106 16.23 14.21 -8.07
CA GLN A 106 17.33 13.50 -8.72
C GLN A 106 17.58 12.13 -8.10
N ASN A 107 17.24 11.95 -6.82
CA ASN A 107 17.39 10.67 -6.13
C ASN A 107 16.57 9.55 -6.79
N PHE A 108 15.42 9.86 -7.40
CA PHE A 108 14.65 8.87 -8.16
C PHE A 108 15.43 8.35 -9.37
N ILE A 109 16.14 9.24 -10.08
CA ILE A 109 16.97 8.86 -11.22
C ILE A 109 18.16 8.02 -10.75
N THR A 110 18.80 8.39 -9.63
CA THR A 110 19.89 7.63 -9.03
C THR A 110 19.42 6.23 -8.62
N VAL A 111 18.28 6.12 -7.94
CA VAL A 111 17.71 4.85 -7.51
C VAL A 111 17.36 3.93 -8.68
N LEU A 112 16.82 4.47 -9.78
CA LEU A 112 16.52 3.67 -10.98
C LEU A 112 17.77 3.13 -11.70
N LYS A 113 18.96 3.68 -11.40
CA LYS A 113 20.24 3.21 -11.93
C LYS A 113 20.92 2.16 -11.04
N ILE A 114 20.40 1.89 -9.84
CA ILE A 114 20.90 0.83 -8.98
C ILE A 114 20.66 -0.53 -9.66
N GLU A 115 21.68 -1.38 -9.65
CA GLU A 115 21.61 -2.71 -10.23
C GLU A 115 20.47 -3.53 -9.60
N GLY A 116 19.74 -4.30 -10.41
CA GLY A 116 18.61 -5.10 -9.94
C GLY A 116 17.30 -4.32 -9.73
N VAL A 117 17.33 -3.01 -9.46
CA VAL A 117 16.11 -2.19 -9.28
C VAL A 117 15.23 -2.19 -10.54
N GLN A 118 15.84 -2.14 -11.72
CA GLN A 118 15.12 -2.15 -13.00
C GLN A 118 14.36 -3.46 -13.21
N LEU A 119 14.98 -4.59 -12.87
CA LEU A 119 14.36 -5.91 -12.94
C LEU A 119 13.24 -6.04 -11.90
N ALA A 120 13.50 -5.59 -10.66
CA ALA A 120 12.48 -5.58 -9.60
C ALA A 120 11.26 -4.74 -10.01
N LEU A 121 11.49 -3.55 -10.56
CA LEU A 121 10.43 -2.68 -11.07
C LEU A 121 9.63 -3.36 -12.18
N LEU A 122 10.29 -3.99 -13.15
CA LEU A 122 9.62 -4.73 -14.22
C LEU A 122 8.73 -5.84 -13.66
N VAL A 123 9.25 -6.65 -12.73
CA VAL A 123 8.49 -7.71 -12.06
C VAL A 123 7.30 -7.15 -11.30
N MET A 124 7.46 -6.04 -10.57
CA MET A 124 6.37 -5.38 -9.85
C MET A 124 5.28 -4.88 -10.80
N LEU A 125 5.66 -4.21 -11.89
CA LEU A 125 4.73 -3.72 -12.91
C LEU A 125 3.93 -4.86 -13.53
N LEU A 126 4.61 -5.96 -13.93
CA LEU A 126 3.96 -7.15 -14.47
C LEU A 126 3.03 -7.79 -13.43
N SER A 127 3.49 -7.92 -12.18
CA SER A 127 2.68 -8.49 -11.09
C SER A 127 1.41 -7.67 -10.84
N GLN A 128 1.51 -6.34 -10.86
CA GLN A 128 0.32 -5.47 -10.75
C GLN A 128 -0.57 -5.51 -11.98
N ALA A 129 -0.01 -5.61 -13.19
CA ALA A 129 -0.78 -5.76 -14.42
C ALA A 129 -1.58 -7.08 -14.43
N ILE A 130 -0.96 -8.19 -14.02
CA ILE A 130 -1.62 -9.48 -13.84
C ILE A 130 -2.76 -9.36 -12.82
N ARG A 131 -2.51 -8.73 -11.66
CA ARG A 131 -3.55 -8.50 -10.64
C ARG A 131 -4.68 -7.61 -11.16
N LEU A 132 -4.37 -6.55 -11.90
CA LEU A 132 -5.34 -5.68 -12.55
C LEU A 132 -6.23 -6.47 -13.51
N TYR A 133 -5.65 -7.31 -14.36
CA TYR A 133 -6.43 -8.08 -15.31
C TYR A 133 -7.26 -9.18 -14.63
N PHE A 134 -6.62 -10.10 -13.91
CA PHE A 134 -7.30 -11.31 -13.41
C PHE A 134 -8.22 -11.07 -12.21
N ASN A 135 -7.87 -10.12 -11.33
CA ASN A 135 -8.64 -9.89 -10.11
C ASN A 135 -9.62 -8.72 -10.24
N PHE A 136 -9.43 -7.83 -11.21
CA PHE A 136 -10.25 -6.62 -11.31
C PHE A 136 -11.05 -6.56 -12.62
N ILE A 137 -10.38 -6.58 -13.77
CA ILE A 137 -11.04 -6.50 -15.09
C ILE A 137 -11.86 -7.77 -15.37
N ARG A 138 -11.24 -8.94 -15.28
CA ARG A 138 -11.86 -10.24 -15.64
C ARG A 138 -13.06 -10.58 -14.75
N LYS A 139 -13.01 -10.21 -13.47
CA LYS A 139 -14.13 -10.42 -12.53
C LYS A 139 -15.25 -9.39 -12.68
N ALA A 140 -15.03 -8.35 -13.50
CA ALA A 140 -15.92 -7.22 -13.65
C ALA A 140 -16.27 -6.51 -12.31
N ASP A 141 -15.33 -6.55 -11.35
CA ASP A 141 -15.50 -5.97 -10.00
C ASP A 141 -15.86 -4.47 -10.08
N TYR A 142 -15.40 -3.78 -11.12
CA TYR A 142 -15.66 -2.36 -11.37
C TYR A 142 -17.14 -1.97 -11.59
N ARG A 143 -18.01 -2.91 -11.98
CA ARG A 143 -19.40 -2.61 -12.36
C ARG A 143 -20.29 -2.24 -11.16
N ASN A 144 -19.95 -2.72 -9.97
CA ASN A 144 -20.78 -2.58 -8.77
C ASN A 144 -20.09 -1.73 -7.68
N MET A 145 -19.03 -1.01 -8.03
CA MET A 145 -18.25 -0.20 -7.09
C MET A 145 -18.42 1.29 -7.39
N GLU A 146 -18.48 2.10 -6.33
CA GLU A 146 -18.46 3.56 -6.42
C GLU A 146 -17.01 4.06 -6.39
N VAL A 147 -16.64 4.97 -7.30
CA VAL A 147 -15.27 5.52 -7.39
C VAL A 147 -14.87 6.23 -6.10
N ARG A 148 -15.79 7.00 -5.49
CA ARG A 148 -15.56 7.73 -4.23
C ARG A 148 -15.15 6.79 -3.10
N THR A 149 -15.88 5.68 -2.96
CA THR A 149 -15.63 4.67 -1.93
C THR A 149 -14.33 3.91 -2.25
N TYR A 150 -14.10 3.58 -3.52
CA TYR A 150 -12.90 2.87 -3.98
C TYR A 150 -11.59 3.67 -3.80
N MET A 151 -11.66 5.00 -3.86
CA MET A 151 -10.52 5.87 -3.62
C MET A 151 -9.84 5.64 -2.27
N PHE A 152 -10.61 5.31 -1.22
CA PHE A 152 -10.10 5.17 0.15
C PHE A 152 -9.44 3.82 0.43
N VAL A 153 -9.61 2.84 -0.46
CA VAL A 153 -9.08 1.49 -0.31
C VAL A 153 -7.59 1.46 0.10
N PRO A 154 -6.66 2.17 -0.57
CA PRO A 154 -5.24 2.09 -0.25
C PRO A 154 -4.85 2.96 0.96
N TYR A 155 -5.77 3.73 1.56
CA TYR A 155 -5.44 4.68 2.63
C TYR A 155 -5.09 3.98 3.94
N LEU A 156 -5.80 2.89 4.28
CA LEU A 156 -5.45 2.10 5.45
C LEU A 156 -4.04 1.52 5.31
N ARG A 157 -3.72 1.04 4.10
CA ARG A 157 -2.39 0.53 3.79
C ARG A 157 -1.33 1.63 3.92
N ILE A 158 -1.44 2.74 3.21
CA ILE A 158 -0.40 3.79 3.24
C ILE A 158 -0.19 4.34 4.66
N LEU A 159 -1.26 4.49 5.44
CA LEU A 159 -1.18 4.91 6.83
C LEU A 159 -0.33 3.95 7.67
N VAL A 160 -0.60 2.65 7.57
CA VAL A 160 0.19 1.60 8.21
C VAL A 160 1.64 1.63 7.72
N GLN A 161 1.84 1.82 6.41
CA GLN A 161 3.15 1.88 5.80
C GLN A 161 4.00 3.07 6.29
N GLN A 162 3.39 4.21 6.64
CA GLN A 162 4.12 5.35 7.22
C GLN A 162 4.82 4.95 8.51
N PHE A 163 4.15 4.21 9.40
CA PHE A 163 4.75 3.76 10.66
C PHE A 163 5.82 2.69 10.42
N VAL A 164 5.56 1.76 9.50
CA VAL A 164 6.54 0.73 9.08
C VAL A 164 7.78 1.35 8.46
N ALA A 165 7.65 2.48 7.78
CA ALA A 165 8.73 3.19 7.12
C ALA A 165 9.55 4.04 8.10
N ILE A 166 8.86 4.86 8.90
CA ILE A 166 9.48 5.89 9.73
C ILE A 166 10.09 5.26 10.98
N ILE A 167 9.41 4.33 11.65
CA ILE A 167 9.89 3.76 12.92
C ILE A 167 11.26 3.12 12.75
N PRO A 168 11.49 2.15 11.83
CA PRO A 168 12.80 1.54 11.68
C PRO A 168 13.86 2.54 11.21
N GLY A 169 13.46 3.49 10.37
CA GLY A 169 14.30 4.59 9.93
C GLY A 169 14.86 5.46 11.06
N LEU A 170 14.05 5.75 12.07
CA LEU A 170 14.52 6.44 13.27
C LEU A 170 15.57 5.61 14.03
N PHE A 171 15.42 4.28 14.09
CA PHE A 171 16.44 3.42 14.72
C PHE A 171 17.77 3.46 13.96
N ILE A 172 17.77 3.61 12.63
CA ILE A 172 19.01 3.80 11.85
C ILE A 172 19.69 5.12 12.25
N LEU A 173 18.93 6.21 12.32
CA LEU A 173 19.46 7.54 12.65
C LEU A 173 20.03 7.64 14.06
N PHE A 174 19.46 6.90 15.03
CA PHE A 174 19.81 7.06 16.44
C PHE A 174 20.65 5.91 17.04
N LEU A 175 20.74 4.74 16.40
CA LEU A 175 21.37 3.55 17.00
C LEU A 175 22.44 2.87 16.12
N ASP A 176 22.84 3.50 15.01
CA ASP A 176 23.95 3.05 14.12
C ASP A 176 23.81 1.58 13.63
N GLY A 177 22.58 1.07 13.61
CA GLY A 177 22.26 -0.35 13.45
C GLY A 177 21.43 -0.66 12.20
N GLY A 178 21.94 -0.32 11.01
CA GLY A 178 21.21 -0.47 9.74
C GLY A 178 20.62 -1.87 9.50
N PHE A 179 21.33 -2.93 9.90
CA PHE A 179 20.85 -4.31 9.79
C PHE A 179 19.67 -4.60 10.73
N ALA A 180 19.74 -4.14 11.98
CA ALA A 180 18.66 -4.30 12.96
C ALA A 180 17.39 -3.55 12.53
N ALA A 181 17.55 -2.37 11.93
CA ALA A 181 16.43 -1.60 11.41
C ALA A 181 15.76 -2.28 10.21
N ALA A 182 16.50 -2.89 9.28
CA ALA A 182 15.88 -3.64 8.19
C ALA A 182 15.09 -4.85 8.70
N ILE A 183 15.61 -5.58 9.70
CA ILE A 183 14.88 -6.66 10.35
C ILE A 183 13.60 -6.12 11.01
N LEU A 184 13.70 -5.03 11.77
CA LEU A 184 12.54 -4.41 12.42
C LEU A 184 11.48 -3.97 11.39
N LEU A 185 11.91 -3.40 10.27
CA LEU A 185 11.02 -3.02 9.16
C LEU A 185 10.30 -4.25 8.60
N ILE A 186 11.02 -5.32 8.28
CA ILE A 186 10.45 -6.55 7.72
C ILE A 186 9.47 -7.19 8.72
N LEU A 187 9.83 -7.26 10.00
CA LEU A 187 8.97 -7.83 11.04
C LEU A 187 7.71 -7.00 11.25
N LEU A 188 7.85 -5.69 11.46
CA LEU A 188 6.72 -4.78 11.69
C LEU A 188 5.77 -4.78 10.49
N ARG A 189 6.33 -4.72 9.27
CA ARG A 189 5.58 -4.86 8.03
C ARG A 189 4.79 -6.16 8.00
N SER A 190 5.46 -7.30 8.21
CA SER A 190 4.85 -8.63 8.08
C SER A 190 3.76 -8.86 9.13
N LEU A 191 3.97 -8.39 10.36
CA LEU A 191 2.97 -8.45 11.42
C LEU A 191 1.73 -7.64 11.07
N LEU A 192 1.91 -6.42 10.55
CA LEU A 192 0.79 -5.55 10.20
C LEU A 192 0.06 -6.05 8.95
N ASP A 193 0.77 -6.50 7.93
CA ASP A 193 0.18 -7.13 6.75
C ASP A 193 -0.59 -8.41 7.13
N GLY A 194 -0.05 -9.22 8.05
CA GLY A 194 -0.72 -10.40 8.61
C GLY A 194 -1.96 -10.05 9.44
N PHE A 195 -1.91 -8.96 10.23
CA PHE A 195 -3.05 -8.45 10.97
C PHE A 195 -4.16 -7.96 10.03
N LEU A 196 -3.80 -7.16 9.02
CA LEU A 196 -4.73 -6.72 7.97
C LEU A 196 -5.34 -7.92 7.24
N ALA A 197 -4.51 -8.91 6.86
CA ALA A 197 -4.95 -10.16 6.24
C ALA A 197 -5.95 -10.93 7.12
N ARG A 198 -5.72 -10.97 8.44
CA ARG A 198 -6.63 -11.60 9.40
C ARG A 198 -7.98 -10.90 9.44
N MET A 199 -7.99 -9.57 9.48
CA MET A 199 -9.23 -8.78 9.45
C MET A 199 -10.05 -9.04 8.18
N ARG A 200 -9.41 -9.34 7.03
CA ARG A 200 -10.13 -9.67 5.77
C ARG A 200 -11.00 -10.90 5.84
N GLY A 201 -10.71 -11.82 6.76
CA GLY A 201 -11.51 -13.03 6.96
C GLY A 201 -12.51 -12.94 8.10
N ASP A 202 -12.50 -11.86 8.90
CA ASP A 202 -13.26 -11.79 10.14
C ASP A 202 -14.58 -11.01 9.95
N VAL A 203 -15.60 -11.73 9.51
CA VAL A 203 -16.95 -11.20 9.30
C VAL A 203 -17.57 -10.69 10.62
N ALA A 204 -17.21 -11.30 11.76
CA ALA A 204 -17.69 -10.87 13.06
C ALA A 204 -17.09 -9.52 13.45
N PHE A 205 -15.79 -9.32 13.19
CA PHE A 205 -15.12 -8.03 13.38
C PHE A 205 -15.74 -6.94 12.49
N ILE A 206 -16.00 -7.22 11.21
CA ILE A 206 -16.63 -6.27 10.28
C ILE A 206 -18.03 -5.88 10.77
N ASN A 207 -18.86 -6.85 11.15
CA ASN A 207 -20.21 -6.60 11.66
C ASN A 207 -20.19 -5.78 12.95
N LYS A 208 -19.35 -6.16 13.92
CA LYS A 208 -19.22 -5.44 15.19
C LYS A 208 -18.74 -4.00 14.98
N SER A 209 -17.82 -3.80 14.04
CA SER A 209 -17.32 -2.47 13.67
C SER A 209 -18.41 -1.63 13.00
N ALA A 210 -19.19 -2.22 12.09
CA ALA A 210 -20.33 -1.55 11.46
C ALA A 210 -21.37 -1.12 12.50
N ASP A 211 -21.74 -2.02 13.42
CA ASP A 211 -22.71 -1.75 14.48
C ASP A 211 -22.23 -0.63 15.41
N TYR A 212 -20.93 -0.65 15.78
CA TYR A 212 -20.33 0.39 16.60
C TYR A 212 -20.33 1.76 15.91
N LEU A 213 -19.97 1.82 14.63
CA LEU A 213 -19.94 3.07 13.86
C LEU A 213 -21.34 3.65 13.67
N VAL A 214 -22.34 2.82 13.35
CA VAL A 214 -23.74 3.26 13.23
C VAL A 214 -24.26 3.77 14.57
N LYS A 215 -24.04 3.03 15.66
CA LYS A 215 -24.44 3.46 17.01
C LYS A 215 -23.80 4.80 17.40
N ARG A 216 -22.50 4.96 17.14
CA ARG A 216 -21.77 6.20 17.46
C ARG A 216 -22.23 7.37 16.60
N SER A 217 -22.50 7.15 15.32
CA SER A 217 -23.00 8.17 14.42
C SER A 217 -24.41 8.63 14.83
N ASN A 218 -25.30 7.70 15.16
CA ASN A 218 -26.64 8.00 15.67
C ASN A 218 -26.58 8.81 16.97
N ALA A 219 -25.65 8.49 17.87
CA ALA A 219 -25.42 9.27 19.09
C ALA A 219 -24.91 10.70 18.81
N GLN A 220 -24.31 10.95 17.63
CA GLN A 220 -23.88 12.27 17.15
C GLN A 220 -24.94 12.96 16.27
N GLY A 221 -26.17 12.42 16.20
CA GLY A 221 -27.25 12.99 15.40
C GLY A 221 -27.12 12.78 13.89
N LYS A 222 -26.20 11.91 13.44
CA LYS A 222 -26.01 11.56 12.02
C LYS A 222 -26.47 10.13 11.77
N THR A 223 -27.43 9.93 10.87
CA THR A 223 -27.88 8.59 10.48
C THR A 223 -26.97 8.00 9.39
N LEU A 224 -26.28 6.91 9.69
CA LEU A 224 -25.52 6.13 8.71
C LEU A 224 -26.30 4.88 8.33
N ASP A 225 -26.35 4.56 7.04
CA ASP A 225 -26.84 3.27 6.58
C ASP A 225 -25.82 2.18 6.89
N ARG A 226 -26.24 1.20 7.70
CA ARG A 226 -25.41 0.05 8.08
C ARG A 226 -24.90 -0.72 6.86
N SER A 227 -25.72 -0.85 5.80
CA SER A 227 -25.34 -1.58 4.59
C SER A 227 -24.19 -0.90 3.86
N GLN A 228 -24.23 0.43 3.74
CA GLN A 228 -23.14 1.23 3.19
C GLN A 228 -21.87 1.13 4.04
N VAL A 229 -21.98 1.24 5.37
CA VAL A 229 -20.83 1.12 6.29
C VAL A 229 -20.19 -0.27 6.17
N GLN A 230 -20.99 -1.33 6.15
CA GLN A 230 -20.50 -2.69 5.99
C GLN A 230 -19.77 -2.87 4.66
N LYS A 231 -20.36 -2.44 3.54
CA LYS A 231 -19.73 -2.53 2.21
C LYS A 231 -18.41 -1.74 2.16
N PHE A 232 -18.36 -0.57 2.78
CA PHE A 232 -17.13 0.22 2.88
C PHE A 232 -16.05 -0.54 3.65
N LEU A 233 -16.38 -1.08 4.83
CA LEU A 233 -15.44 -1.86 5.64
C LEU A 233 -14.95 -3.12 4.89
N GLU A 234 -15.85 -3.84 4.23
CA GLU A 234 -15.49 -4.98 3.38
C GLU A 234 -14.54 -4.55 2.26
N LEU A 235 -14.78 -3.41 1.62
CA LEU A 235 -13.95 -2.90 0.53
C LEU A 235 -12.55 -2.49 1.01
N VAL A 236 -12.47 -1.73 2.10
CA VAL A 236 -11.21 -1.26 2.70
C VAL A 236 -10.36 -2.41 3.19
N VAL A 237 -11.01 -3.46 3.70
CA VAL A 237 -10.30 -4.62 4.23
C VAL A 237 -9.95 -5.59 3.09
N LYS A 238 -10.75 -5.74 2.03
CA LYS A 238 -10.53 -6.72 0.94
C LYS A 238 -9.28 -6.46 0.08
N TYR A 239 -8.87 -5.20 -0.10
CA TYR A 239 -7.77 -4.81 -1.00
C TYR A 239 -6.59 -4.24 -0.22
#